data_AF-D0MEW2-F1
#
_entry.id   AF-D0MEW2-F1
#
_cell.length_a   1.000
_cell.length_b   1.000
_cell.length_c   1.000
_cell.angle_alpha   90.00
_cell.angle_beta   90.00
_cell.angle_gamma   90.00
#
_symmetry.space_group_name_H-M   'P 1'
#
loop_
_entity.id
_entity.type
_entity.pdbx_description
1 polymer ?
#
loop_
_entity_poly.entity_id
_entity_poly.type
_entity_poly.pdbx_seq_one_letter_code
_entity_poly.pdbx_strand_id
1 'polypeptide(L)'
;MSIRRAPIYKTVLKIALLAAVVVLNWQCRTLRAWQALRQVDFYIDRVSGVNLAGVELDHVRSYEDLTLEQTLRISQALARGTLPLRFRLHLVAENPADNPVTARLERLEWTLLLDDHPTLSGTLNQVYRLRPGVPQEIPLDFELDLLDFFEKNLQDLVELTLALAGAEGVTKRVGLEARPFIETPLGPLSYPRPIRILTREVGRTS
;
A
#
# COMPACT_ATOMS: atom_id res chain seq x y z
N MET A 1 -70.91 25.92 4.63
CA MET A 1 -69.57 25.64 5.18
C MET A 1 -68.80 24.78 4.18
N SER A 2 -68.04 25.40 3.27
CA SER A 2 -67.33 24.69 2.19
C SER A 2 -65.93 24.31 2.65
N ILE A 3 -65.68 23.00 2.81
CA ILE A 3 -64.39 22.44 3.20
C ILE A 3 -63.52 22.39 1.93
N ARG A 4 -62.62 23.37 1.76
CA ARG A 4 -61.58 23.32 0.72
C ARG A 4 -60.62 22.17 1.04
N ARG A 5 -60.81 21.02 0.40
CA ARG A 5 -59.82 19.93 0.42
C ARG A 5 -58.59 20.40 -0.34
N ALA A 6 -57.51 20.69 0.37
CA ALA A 6 -56.23 21.00 -0.26
C ALA A 6 -55.77 19.79 -1.11
N PRO A 7 -55.24 20.01 -2.33
CA PRO A 7 -54.88 18.92 -3.22
C PRO A 7 -53.66 18.16 -2.68
N ILE A 8 -53.92 17.00 -2.08
CA ILE A 8 -52.92 16.10 -1.47
C ILE A 8 -51.74 15.82 -2.42
N TYR A 9 -52.00 15.74 -3.73
CA TYR A 9 -50.96 15.51 -4.75
C TYR A 9 -49.89 16.63 -4.80
N LYS A 10 -50.24 17.89 -4.53
CA LYS A 10 -49.27 19.00 -4.53
C LYS A 10 -48.33 18.90 -3.33
N THR A 11 -48.83 18.41 -2.19
CA THR A 11 -48.02 18.19 -0.99
C THR A 11 -47.08 17.00 -1.18
N VAL A 12 -47.58 15.89 -1.75
CA VAL A 12 -46.77 14.70 -2.06
C VAL A 12 -45.67 15.03 -3.08
N LEU A 13 -45.98 15.77 -4.13
CA LEU A 13 -44.99 16.19 -5.15
C LEU A 13 -43.88 17.07 -4.54
N LYS A 14 -44.25 18.00 -3.65
CA LYS A 14 -43.27 18.86 -2.95
C LYS A 14 -42.35 18.04 -2.04
N ILE A 15 -42.90 17.06 -1.31
CA ILE A 15 -42.11 16.17 -0.45
C ILE A 15 -41.16 15.30 -1.29
N ALA A 16 -41.64 14.74 -2.41
CA ALA A 16 -40.80 13.96 -3.33
C ALA A 16 -39.68 14.81 -3.94
N LEU A 17 -39.96 16.07 -4.33
CA LEU A 17 -38.95 16.98 -4.85
C LEU A 17 -37.90 17.36 -3.77
N LEU A 18 -38.34 17.60 -2.53
CA LEU A 18 -37.43 17.88 -1.41
C LEU A 18 -36.58 16.66 -1.07
N ALA A 19 -37.16 15.45 -1.07
CA ALA A 19 -36.43 14.20 -0.87
C ALA A 19 -35.41 13.97 -1.99
N ALA A 20 -35.76 14.23 -3.25
CA ALA A 20 -34.83 14.15 -4.38
C ALA A 20 -33.66 15.13 -4.23
N VAL A 21 -33.91 16.38 -3.80
CA VAL A 21 -32.84 17.37 -3.54
C VAL A 21 -31.92 16.91 -2.41
N VAL A 22 -32.46 16.33 -1.32
CA VAL A 22 -31.64 15.81 -0.22
C VAL A 22 -30.76 14.64 -0.68
N VAL A 23 -31.30 13.70 -1.47
CA VAL A 23 -30.55 12.56 -2.02
C VAL A 23 -29.45 13.01 -2.99
N LEU A 24 -29.72 13.99 -3.86
CA LEU A 24 -28.74 14.54 -4.80
C LEU A 24 -27.57 15.26 -4.10
N ASN A 25 -27.81 15.89 -2.95
CA ASN A 25 -26.75 16.57 -2.18
C ASN A 25 -25.82 15.61 -1.43
N TRP A 26 -26.31 14.42 -1.03
CA TRP A 26 -25.52 13.43 -0.30
C TRP A 26 -24.56 12.65 -1.20
N GLN A 27 -25.00 12.32 -2.42
CA GLN A 27 -24.20 11.58 -3.40
C GLN A 27 -22.94 12.34 -3.86
N CYS A 28 -22.91 13.67 -3.69
CA CYS A 28 -21.78 14.48 -4.12
C CYS A 28 -20.55 14.40 -3.18
N ARG A 29 -20.73 14.04 -1.89
CA ARG A 29 -19.62 13.98 -0.92
C ARG A 29 -18.78 12.70 -1.05
N THR A 30 -19.42 11.56 -1.26
CA THR A 30 -18.75 10.27 -1.48
C THR A 30 -18.02 10.22 -2.82
N LEU A 31 -18.64 10.76 -3.88
CA LEU A 31 -17.98 10.89 -5.20
C LEU A 31 -16.72 11.76 -5.13
N ARG A 32 -16.78 12.88 -4.40
CA ARG A 32 -15.61 13.75 -4.19
C ARG A 32 -14.50 13.09 -3.39
N ALA A 33 -14.83 12.38 -2.31
CA ALA A 33 -13.85 11.64 -1.52
C ALA A 33 -13.15 10.54 -2.34
N TRP A 34 -13.90 9.84 -3.19
CA TRP A 34 -13.35 8.84 -4.09
C TRP A 34 -12.44 9.46 -5.15
N GLN A 35 -12.88 10.54 -5.81
CA GLN A 35 -12.05 11.30 -6.77
C GLN A 35 -10.79 11.87 -6.13
N ALA A 36 -10.86 12.29 -4.86
CA ALA A 36 -9.72 12.82 -4.15
C ALA A 36 -8.67 11.73 -3.89
N LEU A 37 -9.08 10.54 -3.44
CA LEU A 37 -8.15 9.43 -3.28
C LEU A 37 -7.54 8.99 -4.63
N ARG A 38 -8.20 9.26 -5.78
CA ARG A 38 -7.71 8.82 -7.11
C ARG A 38 -6.50 9.62 -7.56
N GLN A 39 -6.35 10.80 -6.97
CA GLN A 39 -5.25 11.71 -7.20
C GLN A 39 -4.12 11.47 -6.19
N VAL A 40 -4.29 10.57 -5.22
CA VAL A 40 -3.22 10.24 -4.29
C VAL A 40 -2.19 9.36 -4.98
N ASP A 41 -0.95 9.84 -5.00
CA ASP A 41 0.19 9.10 -5.49
C ASP A 41 0.75 8.22 -4.37
N PHE A 42 1.01 6.96 -4.70
CA PHE A 42 1.62 6.00 -3.79
C PHE A 42 2.99 5.59 -4.32
N TYR A 43 4.01 5.65 -3.48
CA TYR A 43 5.35 5.20 -3.83
C TYR A 43 6.07 4.60 -2.62
N ILE A 44 6.97 3.66 -2.88
CA ILE A 44 7.85 3.12 -1.85
C ILE A 44 8.99 4.12 -1.66
N ASP A 45 9.11 4.70 -0.47
CA ASP A 45 10.17 5.64 -0.11
C ASP A 45 11.48 4.91 0.19
N ARG A 46 11.41 3.92 1.09
CA ARG A 46 12.55 3.10 1.49
C ARG A 46 12.12 1.76 2.07
N VAL A 47 13.08 0.86 2.18
CA VAL A 47 12.99 -0.38 2.97
C VAL A 47 13.97 -0.25 4.14
N SER A 48 13.61 -0.78 5.31
CA SER A 48 14.47 -0.74 6.50
C SER A 48 14.36 -2.00 7.34
N GLY A 49 15.34 -2.22 8.22
CA GLY A 49 15.34 -3.33 9.17
C GLY A 49 15.38 -4.69 8.47
N VAL A 50 16.18 -4.79 7.41
CA VAL A 50 16.28 -6.03 6.63
C VAL A 50 17.05 -7.06 7.45
N ASN A 51 16.37 -8.16 7.76
CA ASN A 51 16.89 -9.24 8.58
C ASN A 51 16.68 -10.59 7.89
N LEU A 52 17.78 -11.30 7.61
CA LEU A 52 17.79 -12.60 6.96
C LEU A 52 18.33 -13.66 7.92
N ALA A 53 17.52 -14.66 8.27
CA ALA A 53 17.90 -15.72 9.22
C ALA A 53 18.50 -15.19 10.55
N GLY A 54 17.99 -14.05 11.02
CA GLY A 54 18.50 -13.39 12.24
C GLY A 54 19.70 -12.48 12.01
N VAL A 55 20.24 -12.39 10.79
CA VAL A 55 21.34 -11.48 10.42
C VAL A 55 20.76 -10.16 9.90
N GLU A 56 21.14 -9.04 10.50
CA GLU A 56 20.81 -7.70 10.01
C GLU A 56 21.72 -7.32 8.83
N LEU A 57 21.10 -6.82 7.75
CA LEU A 57 21.76 -6.55 6.47
C LEU A 57 21.86 -5.05 6.13
N ASP A 58 21.35 -4.16 6.97
CA ASP A 58 21.31 -2.70 6.72
C ASP A 58 22.69 -2.06 6.50
N HIS A 59 23.78 -2.75 6.84
CA HIS A 59 25.17 -2.30 6.67
C HIS A 59 25.97 -3.09 5.63
N VAL A 60 25.38 -4.10 5.00
CA VAL A 60 26.05 -5.01 4.06
C VAL A 60 25.76 -4.52 2.64
N ARG A 61 26.80 -4.30 1.82
CA ARG A 61 26.63 -3.79 0.44
C ARG A 61 26.79 -4.89 -0.61
N SER A 62 27.52 -5.95 -0.34
CA SER A 62 27.61 -7.11 -1.24
C SER A 62 27.71 -8.44 -0.48
N TYR A 63 27.62 -9.56 -1.19
CA TYR A 63 27.78 -10.89 -0.59
C TYR A 63 29.16 -11.03 0.10
N GLU A 64 30.18 -10.41 -0.47
CA GLU A 64 31.56 -10.42 0.03
C GLU A 64 31.74 -9.62 1.33
N ASP A 65 30.85 -8.66 1.61
CA ASP A 65 30.87 -7.88 2.86
C ASP A 65 30.35 -8.68 4.06
N LEU A 66 29.73 -9.84 3.83
CA LEU A 66 29.28 -10.70 4.92
C LEU A 66 30.46 -11.27 5.70
N THR A 67 30.39 -11.10 7.02
CA THR A 67 31.31 -11.77 7.93
C THR A 67 31.10 -13.29 7.91
N LEU A 68 32.15 -14.04 8.27
CA LEU A 68 32.09 -15.51 8.37
C LEU A 68 30.95 -15.98 9.29
N GLU A 69 30.69 -15.27 10.40
CA GLU A 69 29.62 -15.59 11.33
C GLU A 69 28.24 -15.43 10.68
N GLN A 70 28.02 -14.33 9.95
CA GLN A 70 26.76 -14.06 9.25
C GLN A 70 26.52 -15.11 8.16
N THR A 71 27.52 -15.40 7.33
CA THR A 71 27.44 -16.43 6.28
C THR A 71 27.16 -17.81 6.87
N LEU A 72 27.78 -18.16 8.01
CA LEU A 72 27.52 -19.42 8.69
C LEU A 72 26.07 -19.50 9.21
N ARG A 73 25.53 -18.41 9.78
CA ARG A 73 24.12 -18.39 10.25
C ARG A 73 23.13 -18.57 9.11
N ILE A 74 23.31 -17.83 8.02
CA ILE A 74 22.45 -17.89 6.83
C ILE A 74 22.53 -19.30 6.20
N SER A 75 23.74 -19.83 6.00
CA SER A 75 23.93 -21.17 5.43
C SER A 75 23.35 -22.29 6.30
N GLN A 76 23.44 -22.17 7.64
CA GLN A 76 22.80 -23.12 8.55
C GLN A 76 21.27 -23.06 8.46
N ALA A 77 20.67 -21.89 8.33
CA ALA A 77 19.23 -21.76 8.12
C ALA A 77 18.82 -22.44 6.80
N LEU A 78 19.52 -22.13 5.71
CA LEU A 78 19.29 -22.74 4.40
C LEU A 78 19.42 -24.27 4.45
N ALA A 79 20.44 -24.81 5.14
CA ALA A 79 20.65 -26.24 5.32
C ALA A 79 19.52 -26.92 6.13
N ARG A 80 18.90 -26.18 7.06
CA ARG A 80 17.68 -26.62 7.78
C ARG A 80 16.41 -26.49 6.96
N GLY A 81 16.49 -25.95 5.74
CA GLY A 81 15.35 -25.77 4.85
C GLY A 81 14.46 -24.60 5.25
N THR A 82 15.00 -23.57 5.89
CA THR A 82 14.28 -22.33 6.23
C THR A 82 15.17 -21.12 5.96
N LEU A 83 14.62 -20.06 5.41
CA LEU A 83 15.32 -18.80 5.22
C LEU A 83 14.39 -17.62 5.53
N PRO A 84 14.11 -17.36 6.82
CA PRO A 84 13.16 -16.33 7.22
C PRO A 84 13.73 -14.95 6.93
N LEU A 85 12.95 -14.14 6.23
CA LEU A 85 13.22 -12.76 5.88
C LEU A 85 12.21 -11.87 6.58
N ARG A 86 12.70 -10.80 7.22
CA ARG A 86 11.89 -9.74 7.81
C ARG A 86 12.40 -8.38 7.35
N PHE A 87 11.49 -7.46 7.08
CA PHE A 87 11.81 -6.08 6.74
C PHE A 87 10.57 -5.19 6.87
N ARG A 88 10.79 -3.87 6.89
CA ARG A 88 9.74 -2.85 6.84
C ARG A 88 9.81 -2.07 5.55
N LEU A 89 8.69 -1.97 4.85
CA LEU A 89 8.50 -1.08 3.71
C LEU A 89 7.84 0.21 4.18
N HIS A 90 8.42 1.35 3.83
CA HIS A 90 7.88 2.67 4.10
C HIS A 90 7.14 3.17 2.85
N LEU A 91 5.84 2.91 2.80
CA LEU A 91 4.98 3.38 1.71
C LEU A 91 4.60 4.84 1.98
N VAL A 92 4.75 5.73 1.01
CA VAL A 92 4.27 7.10 1.11
C VAL A 92 3.02 7.27 0.26
N ALA A 93 2.02 7.91 0.85
CA ALA A 93 0.82 8.37 0.19
C ALA A 93 0.83 9.91 0.13
N GLU A 94 0.91 10.46 -1.07
CA GLU A 94 0.96 11.90 -1.32
C GLU A 94 -0.36 12.36 -1.95
N ASN A 95 -1.13 13.15 -1.22
CA ASN A 95 -2.30 13.82 -1.76
C ASN A 95 -1.85 15.17 -2.35
N PRO A 96 -1.96 15.42 -3.66
CA PRO A 96 -1.40 16.61 -4.28
C PRO A 96 -2.07 17.88 -3.75
N ALA A 97 -1.31 18.98 -3.72
CA ALA A 97 -1.72 20.22 -3.04
C ALA A 97 -2.94 20.92 -3.69
N ASP A 98 -3.17 20.66 -4.98
CA ASP A 98 -4.30 21.18 -5.75
C ASP A 98 -5.59 20.37 -5.54
N ASN A 99 -5.52 19.20 -4.89
CA ASN A 99 -6.70 18.44 -4.52
C ASN A 99 -7.44 19.14 -3.36
N PRO A 100 -8.67 19.63 -3.54
CA PRO A 100 -9.36 20.43 -2.54
C PRO A 100 -9.92 19.60 -1.37
N VAL A 101 -9.71 18.28 -1.37
CA VAL A 101 -10.34 17.34 -0.42
C VAL A 101 -9.27 16.48 0.25
N THR A 102 -9.37 16.36 1.57
CA THR A 102 -8.62 15.35 2.33
C THR A 102 -9.11 13.96 1.96
N ALA A 103 -8.24 13.16 1.34
CA ALA A 103 -8.53 11.77 1.03
C ALA A 103 -8.46 10.91 2.30
N ARG A 104 -9.24 9.84 2.34
CA ARG A 104 -9.25 8.88 3.45
C ARG A 104 -8.91 7.50 2.91
N LEU A 105 -7.85 6.88 3.44
CA LEU A 105 -7.54 5.47 3.23
C LEU A 105 -8.00 4.73 4.47
N GLU A 106 -8.81 3.68 4.31
CA GLU A 106 -9.37 2.95 5.47
C GLU A 106 -8.87 1.53 5.55
N ARG A 107 -8.70 0.94 4.37
CA ARG A 107 -8.14 -0.38 4.20
C ARG A 107 -7.25 -0.37 2.98
N LEU A 108 -6.13 -1.08 3.09
CA LEU A 108 -5.22 -1.35 2.00
C LEU A 108 -5.05 -2.86 1.91
N GLU A 109 -5.58 -3.47 0.86
CA GLU A 109 -5.16 -4.83 0.51
C GLU A 109 -3.87 -4.71 -0.29
N TRP A 110 -2.91 -5.59 -0.03
CA TRP A 110 -1.62 -5.55 -0.67
C TRP A 110 -1.10 -6.95 -0.97
N THR A 111 -0.24 -7.03 -1.99
CA THR A 111 0.56 -8.20 -2.36
C THR A 111 2.00 -7.72 -2.56
N LEU A 112 2.92 -8.31 -1.81
CA LEU A 112 4.35 -8.08 -1.95
C LEU A 112 4.85 -8.74 -3.24
N LEU A 113 5.68 -8.03 -3.98
CA LEU A 113 6.42 -8.56 -5.13
C LEU A 113 7.91 -8.46 -4.86
N LEU A 114 8.59 -9.59 -4.90
CA LEU A 114 10.05 -9.68 -4.83
C LEU A 114 10.54 -10.17 -6.19
N ASP A 115 11.36 -9.37 -6.86
CA ASP A 115 11.83 -9.63 -8.23
C ASP A 115 10.67 -9.94 -9.20
N ASP A 116 9.60 -9.15 -9.12
CA ASP A 116 8.32 -9.30 -9.85
C ASP A 116 7.52 -10.58 -9.57
N HIS A 117 7.98 -11.44 -8.65
CA HIS A 117 7.25 -12.63 -8.21
C HIS A 117 6.32 -12.25 -7.04
N PRO A 118 5.00 -12.49 -7.15
CA PRO A 118 4.08 -12.31 -6.02
C PRO A 118 4.44 -13.27 -4.89
N THR A 119 4.57 -12.75 -3.67
CA THR A 119 4.91 -13.55 -2.49
C THR A 119 3.77 -13.54 -1.48
N LEU A 120 3.84 -12.69 -0.45
CA LEU A 120 2.85 -12.58 0.61
C LEU A 120 1.77 -11.57 0.23
N SER A 121 0.52 -11.84 0.64
CA SER A 121 -0.57 -10.86 0.58
C SER A 121 -1.13 -10.60 1.97
N GLY A 122 -1.69 -9.42 2.18
CA GLY A 122 -2.28 -9.04 3.44
C GLY A 122 -3.18 -7.82 3.34
N THR A 123 -3.67 -7.40 4.49
CA THR A 123 -4.61 -6.29 4.60
C THR A 123 -4.24 -5.41 5.77
N LEU A 124 -4.00 -4.13 5.50
CA LEU A 124 -3.88 -3.10 6.53
C LEU A 124 -5.27 -2.48 6.76
N ASN A 125 -5.82 -2.64 7.96
CA ASN A 125 -7.10 -2.06 8.38
C ASN A 125 -6.86 -0.86 9.31
N GLN A 126 -6.32 0.23 8.76
CA GLN A 126 -6.03 1.45 9.50
C GLN A 126 -6.46 2.69 8.71
N VAL A 127 -7.05 3.64 9.43
CA VAL A 127 -7.55 4.88 8.84
C VAL A 127 -6.45 5.93 8.76
N TYR A 128 -6.07 6.31 7.54
CA TYR A 128 -5.18 7.43 7.24
C TYR A 128 -5.97 8.60 6.64
N ARG A 129 -5.68 9.82 7.10
CA ARG A 129 -6.26 11.07 6.59
C ARG A 129 -5.20 11.84 5.82
N LEU A 130 -5.23 11.66 4.51
CA LEU A 130 -4.23 12.16 3.57
C LEU A 130 -4.58 13.61 3.22
N ARG A 131 -3.95 14.56 3.93
CA ARG A 131 -4.17 16.00 3.71
C ARG A 131 -3.48 16.46 2.42
N PRO A 132 -4.09 17.37 1.65
CA PRO A 132 -3.44 17.94 0.46
C PRO A 132 -2.09 18.56 0.79
N GLY A 133 -1.09 18.29 -0.05
CA GLY A 133 0.29 18.80 0.06
C GLY A 133 1.11 18.26 1.23
N VAL A 134 0.61 17.24 1.95
CA VAL A 134 1.32 16.64 3.09
C VAL A 134 1.50 15.14 2.84
N PRO A 135 2.72 14.70 2.50
CA PRO A 135 3.04 13.28 2.39
C PRO A 135 2.81 12.55 3.71
N GLN A 136 2.21 11.37 3.65
CA GLN A 136 1.96 10.53 4.81
C GLN A 136 2.61 9.15 4.64
N GLU A 137 3.46 8.79 5.60
CA GLU A 137 4.09 7.47 5.65
C GLU A 137 3.12 6.41 6.22
N ILE A 138 3.12 5.24 5.58
CA ILE A 138 2.34 4.04 5.89
C ILE A 138 3.36 2.89 6.04
N PRO A 139 3.76 2.53 7.27
CA PRO A 139 4.69 1.43 7.48
C PRO A 139 3.99 0.09 7.27
N LEU A 140 4.65 -0.81 6.52
CA LEU A 140 4.21 -2.19 6.30
C LEU A 140 5.33 -3.14 6.72
N ASP A 141 5.07 -3.96 7.73
CA ASP A 141 6.01 -4.98 8.21
C ASP A 141 5.77 -6.31 7.48
N PHE A 142 6.84 -6.93 6.99
CA PHE A 142 6.79 -8.19 6.27
C PHE A 142 7.62 -9.25 6.97
N GLU A 143 7.09 -10.47 6.98
CA GLU A 143 7.76 -11.68 7.44
C GLU A 143 7.36 -12.84 6.54
N LEU A 144 8.35 -13.51 5.95
CA LEU A 144 8.16 -14.66 5.05
C LEU A 144 9.39 -15.55 5.05
N ASP A 145 9.24 -16.82 4.68
CA ASP A 145 10.38 -17.69 4.36
C ASP A 145 10.67 -17.58 2.86
N LEU A 146 11.91 -17.23 2.49
CA LEU A 146 12.27 -17.10 1.07
C LEU A 146 12.20 -18.43 0.32
N LEU A 147 12.41 -19.56 1.00
CA LEU A 147 12.42 -20.87 0.36
C LEU A 147 11.03 -21.35 -0.05
N ASP A 148 9.97 -20.67 0.41
CA ASP A 148 8.60 -20.92 -0.04
C ASP A 148 8.35 -20.35 -1.45
N PHE A 149 9.16 -19.40 -1.91
CA PHE A 149 8.95 -18.66 -3.16
C PHE A 149 10.13 -18.75 -4.15
N PHE A 150 11.34 -19.05 -3.68
CA PHE A 150 12.57 -19.01 -4.46
C PHE A 150 13.39 -20.30 -4.33
N GLU A 151 14.21 -20.58 -5.34
CA GLU A 151 15.11 -21.73 -5.33
C GLU A 151 16.23 -21.60 -4.29
N LYS A 152 16.80 -22.74 -3.87
CA LYS A 152 17.83 -22.83 -2.82
C LYS A 152 19.23 -22.42 -3.30
N ASN A 153 19.35 -21.28 -3.97
CA ASN A 153 20.64 -20.68 -4.29
C ASN A 153 20.98 -19.61 -3.24
N LEU A 154 21.97 -19.90 -2.39
CA LEU A 154 22.39 -18.99 -1.32
C LEU A 154 22.77 -17.61 -1.85
N GLN A 155 23.54 -17.55 -2.95
CA GLN A 155 24.03 -16.29 -3.49
C GLN A 155 22.85 -15.46 -4.00
N ASP A 156 21.98 -16.03 -4.83
CA ASP A 156 20.82 -15.32 -5.39
C ASP A 156 19.87 -14.81 -4.28
N LEU A 157 19.68 -15.60 -3.22
CA LEU A 157 18.83 -15.26 -2.07
C LEU A 157 19.44 -14.12 -1.25
N VAL A 158 20.76 -14.17 -1.00
CA VAL A 158 21.45 -13.08 -0.32
C VAL A 158 21.43 -11.81 -1.17
N GLU A 159 21.74 -11.90 -2.46
CA GLU A 159 21.68 -10.77 -3.39
C GLU A 159 20.28 -10.13 -3.41
N LEU A 160 19.21 -10.93 -3.47
CA LEU A 160 17.84 -10.43 -3.34
C LEU A 160 17.68 -9.60 -2.06
N THR A 161 18.09 -10.11 -0.91
CA THR A 161 17.97 -9.40 0.37
C THR A 161 18.85 -8.17 0.48
N LEU A 162 20.04 -8.16 -0.13
CA LEU A 162 20.90 -6.99 -0.19
C LEU A 162 20.29 -5.90 -1.07
N ALA A 163 19.64 -6.27 -2.17
CA ALA A 163 18.86 -5.32 -2.96
C ALA A 163 17.75 -4.67 -2.13
N LEU A 164 17.07 -5.44 -1.26
CA LEU A 164 16.09 -4.89 -0.31
C LEU A 164 16.73 -3.90 0.66
N ALA A 165 17.95 -4.18 1.12
CA ALA A 165 18.71 -3.32 2.02
C ALA A 165 19.29 -2.07 1.31
N GLY A 166 19.09 -1.92 0.00
CA GLY A 166 19.59 -0.78 -0.77
C GLY A 166 21.07 -0.89 -1.13
N ALA A 167 21.59 -2.11 -1.29
CA ALA A 167 22.90 -2.35 -1.88
C ALA A 167 22.97 -1.83 -3.33
N GLU A 168 24.00 -1.04 -3.65
CA GLU A 168 24.25 -0.54 -5.01
C GLU A 168 24.72 -1.67 -5.93
N GLY A 169 24.29 -1.65 -7.20
CA GLY A 169 24.69 -2.65 -8.20
C GLY A 169 23.86 -3.93 -8.21
N VAL A 170 22.92 -4.10 -7.27
CA VAL A 170 21.98 -5.24 -7.28
C VAL A 170 20.70 -4.87 -8.02
N THR A 171 20.28 -5.73 -8.96
CA THR A 171 19.18 -5.44 -9.90
C THR A 171 17.81 -5.95 -9.44
N LYS A 172 17.73 -6.61 -8.29
CA LYS A 172 16.49 -7.22 -7.80
C LYS A 172 15.52 -6.15 -7.31
N ARG A 173 14.24 -6.28 -7.68
CA ARG A 173 13.22 -5.23 -7.47
C ARG A 173 12.26 -5.54 -6.33
N VAL A 174 11.89 -4.51 -5.57
CA VAL A 174 10.79 -4.56 -4.60
C VAL A 174 9.58 -3.82 -5.17
N GLY A 175 8.46 -4.51 -5.19
CA GLY A 175 7.18 -3.97 -5.59
C GLY A 175 6.07 -4.28 -4.59
N LEU A 176 5.02 -3.49 -4.65
CA LEU A 176 3.78 -3.69 -3.91
C LEU A 176 2.61 -3.52 -4.87
N GLU A 177 1.80 -4.55 -5.04
CA GLU A 177 0.49 -4.42 -5.69
C GLU A 177 -0.53 -4.07 -4.60
N ALA A 178 -1.11 -2.88 -4.68
CA ALA A 178 -1.97 -2.35 -3.64
C ALA A 178 -3.37 -2.01 -4.16
N ARG A 179 -4.38 -2.29 -3.35
CA ARG A 179 -5.78 -1.92 -3.59
C ARG A 179 -6.27 -1.09 -2.41
N PRO A 180 -6.36 0.23 -2.55
CA PRO A 180 -6.91 1.08 -1.50
C PRO A 180 -8.44 1.02 -1.50
N PHE A 181 -9.02 1.14 -0.31
CA PHE A 181 -10.46 1.14 -0.07
C PHE A 181 -10.87 2.35 0.76
N ILE A 182 -12.08 2.85 0.46
CA ILE A 182 -12.81 3.81 1.28
C ILE A 182 -14.08 3.14 1.82
N GLU A 183 -14.48 3.44 3.04
CA GLU A 183 -15.81 3.11 3.53
C GLU A 183 -16.79 4.21 3.16
N THR A 184 -17.94 3.78 2.67
CA THR A 184 -19.08 4.64 2.44
C THR A 184 -20.27 4.12 3.25
N PRO A 185 -21.30 4.93 3.50
CA PRO A 185 -22.52 4.46 4.14
C PRO A 185 -23.22 3.30 3.40
N LEU A 186 -22.87 3.06 2.13
CA LEU A 186 -23.39 1.97 1.29
C LEU A 186 -22.50 0.71 1.30
N GLY A 187 -21.40 0.74 2.06
CA GLY A 187 -20.38 -0.32 2.10
C GLY A 187 -19.00 0.16 1.59
N PRO A 188 -17.97 -0.70 1.68
CA PRO A 188 -16.64 -0.39 1.20
C PRO A 188 -16.62 -0.28 -0.33
N LEU A 189 -16.01 0.79 -0.84
CA LEU A 189 -15.77 1.01 -2.26
C LEU A 189 -14.28 0.83 -2.54
N SER A 190 -13.96 -0.10 -3.44
CA SER A 190 -12.60 -0.40 -3.87
C SER A 190 -12.22 0.37 -5.13
N TYR A 191 -10.92 0.42 -5.41
CA TYR A 191 -10.42 0.85 -6.71
C TYR A 191 -10.67 -0.21 -7.77
N PRO A 192 -11.09 0.18 -8.99
CA PRO A 192 -11.41 -0.79 -10.05
C PRO A 192 -10.17 -1.53 -10.57
N ARG A 193 -8.95 -1.01 -10.35
CA ARG A 193 -7.71 -1.70 -10.70
C ARG A 193 -6.67 -1.59 -9.58
N PRO A 194 -5.92 -2.66 -9.28
CA PRO A 194 -4.77 -2.61 -8.39
C PRO A 194 -3.74 -1.60 -8.90
N ILE A 195 -3.09 -0.90 -7.98
CA ILE A 195 -1.99 0.01 -8.26
C ILE A 195 -0.70 -0.80 -8.04
N ARG A 196 0.12 -0.93 -9.08
CA ARG A 196 1.47 -1.50 -8.94
C ARG A 196 2.41 -0.38 -8.55
N ILE A 197 2.93 -0.47 -7.33
CA ILE A 197 3.82 0.51 -6.73
C ILE A 197 5.21 -0.10 -6.75
N LEU A 198 6.16 0.58 -7.39
CA LEU A 198 7.55 0.17 -7.44
C LEU A 198 8.39 1.09 -6.57
N THR A 199 9.56 0.59 -6.16
CA THR A 199 10.58 1.44 -5.54
C THR A 199 10.97 2.53 -6.54
N ARG A 200 10.94 3.79 -6.10
CA ARG A 200 11.38 4.90 -6.94
C ARG A 200 12.89 4.72 -7.19
N GLU A 201 13.30 4.60 -8.45
CA GLU A 201 14.71 4.75 -8.80
C GLU A 201 15.15 6.15 -8.38
N VAL A 202 15.86 6.26 -7.26
CA VAL A 202 16.43 7.54 -6.81
C VAL A 202 17.62 7.83 -7.71
N GLY A 203 17.37 8.50 -8.84
CA GLY A 203 18.41 8.75 -9.83
C GLY A 203 17.94 9.31 -11.17
N ARG A 204 16.99 10.25 -11.19
CA ARG A 204 16.80 11.15 -12.35
C ARG A 204 16.20 12.47 -11.90
N THR A 205 17.06 13.35 -11.41
CA THR A 205 16.83 14.79 -11.51
C THR A 205 16.93 15.18 -12.98
N SER A 206 15.84 15.70 -13.54
CA SER A 206 15.87 16.57 -14.72
C SER A 206 16.64 17.86 -14.41
#